data_AF-A0A9Q0K5R2-F1
#
_entry.id   AF-A0A9Q0K5R2-F1
#
_cell.length_a   1.000
_cell.length_b   1.000
_cell.length_c   1.000
_cell.angle_alpha   90.00
_cell.angle_beta   90.00
_cell.angle_gamma   90.00
#
_symmetry.space_group_name_H-M   'P 1'
#
loop_
_entity.id
_entity.type
_entity.pdbx_description
1 polymer ?
#
loop_
_entity_poly.entity_id
_entity_poly.type
_entity_poly.pdbx_seq_one_letter_code
_entity_poly.pdbx_strand_id
1 'polypeptide(L)'
;MGFLNFSFILLLMNLLSFQVLFDLVKGDATLIRQTCKNTKHYELCVSSLRSNSTSLKADTKGLAVIMVGISMMNATDTYSYLSSQLLSCSNDASTKKVLKLCSDKYSYAYDALQSSLPELGSDSFDYASLHVTAASDYTNVCHNAFRVRSPALAYPAELARREDALRHLCDVALGIIDLLLAQE
;
A
#
# COMPACT_ATOMS: atom_id res chain seq x y z
N MET A 1 -45.57 -10.43 39.31
CA MET A 1 -44.18 -9.98 39.57
C MET A 1 -43.09 -10.87 38.95
N GLY A 2 -43.36 -12.10 38.50
CA GLY A 2 -42.34 -12.99 37.90
C GLY A 2 -41.98 -12.72 36.42
N PHE A 3 -42.92 -12.26 35.60
CA PHE A 3 -42.70 -12.09 34.15
C PHE A 3 -41.74 -10.94 33.78
N LEU A 4 -41.73 -9.86 34.57
CA LEU A 4 -40.82 -8.72 34.35
C LEU A 4 -39.36 -9.09 34.64
N ASN A 5 -39.11 -9.96 35.62
CA ASN A 5 -37.77 -10.43 35.97
C ASN A 5 -37.17 -11.34 34.90
N PHE A 6 -37.98 -12.21 34.28
CA PHE A 6 -37.51 -13.13 33.25
C PHE A 6 -37.12 -12.41 31.95
N SER A 7 -37.91 -11.39 31.56
CA SER A 7 -37.60 -10.54 30.41
C SER A 7 -36.31 -9.74 30.61
N PHE A 8 -36.06 -9.25 31.83
CA PHE A 8 -34.84 -8.52 32.18
C PHE A 8 -33.58 -9.41 32.13
N ILE A 9 -33.68 -10.67 32.55
CA ILE A 9 -32.57 -11.64 32.49
C ILE A 9 -32.21 -11.99 31.04
N LEU A 10 -33.21 -12.19 30.15
CA LEU A 10 -32.96 -12.44 28.73
C LEU A 10 -32.30 -11.25 28.02
N LEU A 11 -32.65 -10.02 28.43
CA LEU A 11 -32.05 -8.79 27.92
C LEU A 11 -30.59 -8.62 28.40
N LEU A 12 -30.31 -8.96 29.66
CA LEU A 12 -28.95 -8.98 30.22
C LEU A 12 -28.06 -10.04 29.56
N MET A 13 -28.61 -11.21 29.24
CA MET A 13 -27.87 -12.27 28.53
C MET A 13 -27.56 -11.89 27.08
N ASN A 14 -28.45 -11.16 26.39
CA ASN A 14 -28.18 -10.62 25.05
C ASN A 14 -27.14 -9.48 25.08
N LEU A 15 -27.15 -8.64 26.13
CA LEU A 15 -26.13 -7.60 26.33
C LEU A 15 -24.75 -8.18 26.66
N LEU A 16 -24.68 -9.28 27.42
CA LEU A 16 -23.44 -10.00 27.70
C LEU A 16 -22.89 -10.70 26.45
N SER A 17 -23.75 -11.32 25.62
CA SER A 17 -23.34 -11.91 24.34
C SER A 17 -22.81 -10.89 23.33
N PHE A 18 -23.29 -9.63 23.37
CA PHE A 18 -22.79 -8.55 22.51
C PHE A 18 -21.40 -8.03 22.93
N GLN A 19 -20.98 -8.29 24.18
CA GLN A 19 -19.63 -7.94 24.65
C GLN A 19 -18.57 -9.01 24.32
N VAL A 20 -18.98 -10.23 23.97
CA VAL A 20 -18.07 -11.36 23.73
C VAL A 20 -17.69 -11.51 22.24
N LEU A 21 -18.30 -10.74 21.32
CA LEU A 21 -17.95 -10.72 19.89
C LEU A 21 -16.98 -9.58 19.51
N PHE A 22 -16.34 -8.96 20.50
CA PHE A 22 -15.18 -8.10 20.26
C PHE A 22 -14.00 -8.70 21.00
N ASP A 23 -13.48 -9.80 20.47
CA ASP A 23 -12.07 -10.11 20.63
C ASP A 23 -11.30 -8.91 20.08
N LEU A 24 -10.95 -8.04 21.01
CA LEU A 24 -10.17 -6.84 20.80
C LEU A 24 -8.75 -7.29 20.47
N VAL A 25 -8.51 -7.71 19.23
CA VAL A 25 -7.17 -7.68 18.67
C VAL A 25 -6.75 -6.21 18.65
N LYS A 26 -6.05 -5.80 19.71
CA LYS A 26 -5.26 -4.59 19.70
C LYS A 26 -4.17 -4.82 18.66
N GLY A 27 -4.32 -4.23 17.48
CA GLY A 27 -3.15 -3.87 16.67
C GLY A 27 -2.35 -2.88 17.51
N ASP A 28 -1.45 -3.43 18.32
CA ASP A 28 -0.70 -2.65 19.28
C ASP A 28 0.21 -1.69 18.49
N ALA A 29 0.34 -0.44 18.92
CA ALA A 29 1.40 0.42 18.43
C ALA A 29 2.78 -0.26 18.57
N THR A 30 2.91 -1.22 19.50
CA THR A 30 4.04 -2.15 19.60
C THR A 30 4.16 -3.09 18.41
N LEU A 31 3.07 -3.70 17.94
CA LEU A 31 3.07 -4.57 16.75
C LEU A 31 3.57 -3.79 15.54
N ILE A 32 3.03 -2.59 15.29
CA ILE A 32 3.51 -1.72 14.19
C ILE A 32 5.02 -1.50 14.29
N ARG A 33 5.53 -1.13 15.48
CA ARG A 33 6.97 -0.94 15.67
C ARG A 33 7.78 -2.22 15.45
N GLN A 34 7.27 -3.38 15.89
CA GLN A 34 7.94 -4.67 15.72
C GLN A 34 7.99 -5.08 14.25
N THR A 35 6.87 -4.97 13.53
CA THR A 35 6.78 -5.20 12.09
C THR A 35 7.75 -4.29 11.35
N CYS A 36 7.71 -2.98 11.60
CA CYS A 36 8.53 -2.00 10.88
C CYS A 36 10.04 -2.17 11.10
N LYS A 37 10.48 -2.75 12.22
CA LYS A 37 11.93 -3.02 12.47
C LYS A 37 12.56 -3.95 11.43
N ASN A 38 11.76 -4.77 10.77
CA ASN A 38 12.24 -5.70 9.74
C ASN A 38 12.08 -5.13 8.32
N THR A 39 11.72 -3.86 8.19
CA THR A 39 11.58 -3.18 6.90
C THR A 39 12.79 -2.28 6.64
N LYS A 40 13.15 -2.08 5.36
CA LYS A 40 14.27 -1.20 4.97
C LYS A 40 14.06 0.28 5.36
N HIS A 41 12.80 0.72 5.47
CA HIS A 41 12.44 2.12 5.74
C HIS A 41 11.58 2.23 7.01
N TYR A 42 12.21 2.01 8.18
CA TYR A 42 11.52 1.97 9.48
C TYR A 42 10.60 3.17 9.74
N GLU A 43 11.11 4.40 9.60
CA GLU A 43 10.33 5.61 9.90
C GLU A 43 9.17 5.81 8.91
N LEU A 44 9.39 5.49 7.63
CA LEU A 44 8.34 5.51 6.62
C LEU A 44 7.25 4.49 6.95
N CYS A 45 7.63 3.27 7.35
CA CYS A 45 6.70 2.23 7.75
C CYS A 45 5.85 2.66 8.94
N VAL A 46 6.47 3.15 10.02
CA VAL A 46 5.78 3.56 11.24
C VAL A 46 4.85 4.73 10.98
N SER A 47 5.31 5.77 10.28
CA SER A 47 4.50 6.96 9.97
C SER A 47 3.32 6.64 9.06
N SER A 48 3.54 5.82 8.02
CA SER A 48 2.50 5.39 7.08
C SER A 48 1.41 4.57 7.78
N LEU A 49 1.79 3.55 8.55
CA LEU A 49 0.82 2.69 9.23
C LEU A 49 0.07 3.45 10.34
N ARG A 50 0.74 4.30 11.12
CA ARG A 50 0.07 5.08 12.18
C ARG A 50 -0.90 6.12 11.64
N SER A 51 -0.68 6.62 10.44
CA SER A 51 -1.60 7.57 9.79
C SER A 51 -2.92 6.93 9.39
N ASN A 52 -2.96 5.59 9.30
CA ASN A 52 -4.18 4.83 9.05
C ASN A 52 -4.73 4.26 10.36
N SER A 53 -5.93 4.71 10.75
CA SER A 53 -6.57 4.29 12.01
C SER A 53 -6.92 2.80 12.05
N THR A 54 -7.09 2.14 10.91
CA THR A 54 -7.37 0.69 10.86
C THR A 54 -6.15 -0.16 11.21
N SER A 55 -4.94 0.37 11.06
CA SER A 55 -3.68 -0.33 11.41
C SER A 55 -3.61 -0.71 12.89
N LEU A 56 -4.27 0.05 13.78
CA LEU A 56 -4.31 -0.22 15.22
C LEU A 56 -5.19 -1.43 15.60
N LYS A 57 -5.78 -2.10 14.61
CA LYS A 57 -6.56 -3.33 14.81
C LYS A 57 -6.11 -4.46 13.88
N ALA A 58 -5.09 -4.20 13.07
CA ALA A 58 -4.58 -5.15 12.10
C ALA A 58 -3.54 -6.08 12.75
N ASP A 59 -3.54 -7.33 12.33
CA ASP A 59 -2.41 -8.25 12.49
C ASP A 59 -1.33 -7.96 11.42
N THR A 60 -0.22 -8.71 11.41
CA THR A 60 0.88 -8.49 10.45
C THR A 60 0.41 -8.57 9.00
N LYS A 61 -0.50 -9.51 8.67
CA LYS A 61 -1.10 -9.62 7.33
C LYS A 61 -1.96 -8.40 7.00
N GLY A 62 -2.78 -7.93 7.93
CA GLY A 62 -3.55 -6.70 7.78
C GLY A 62 -2.66 -5.46 7.61
N LEU A 63 -1.51 -5.39 8.29
CA LEU A 63 -0.52 -4.32 8.08
C LEU A 63 0.10 -4.38 6.67
N ALA A 64 0.34 -5.58 6.12
CA ALA A 64 0.79 -5.75 4.74
C ALA A 64 -0.27 -5.23 3.75
N VAL A 65 -1.53 -5.63 3.92
CA VAL A 65 -2.67 -5.15 3.12
C VAL A 65 -2.78 -3.63 3.15
N ILE A 66 -2.64 -3.02 4.33
CA ILE A 66 -2.69 -1.56 4.48
C ILE A 66 -1.53 -0.90 3.75
N MET A 67 -0.31 -1.43 3.87
CA MET A 67 0.87 -0.86 3.19
C MET A 67 0.77 -0.97 1.66
N VAL A 68 0.24 -2.08 1.14
CA VAL A 68 -0.09 -2.23 -0.29
C VAL A 68 -1.11 -1.17 -0.70
N GLY A 69 -2.17 -0.95 0.08
CA GLY A 69 -3.15 0.09 -0.18
C GLY A 69 -2.56 1.51 -0.20
N ILE A 70 -1.62 1.82 0.70
CA ILE A 70 -0.88 3.09 0.70
C ILE A 70 -0.04 3.25 -0.57
N SER A 71 0.63 2.17 -0.99
CA SER A 71 1.40 2.13 -2.24
C SER A 71 0.51 2.37 -3.47
N MET A 72 -0.70 1.79 -3.49
CA MET A 72 -1.69 1.99 -4.56
C MET A 72 -2.15 3.44 -4.67
N MET A 73 -2.40 4.10 -3.53
CA MET A 73 -2.75 5.53 -3.51
C MET A 73 -1.60 6.37 -4.08
N ASN A 74 -0.36 6.09 -3.65
CA ASN A 74 0.82 6.82 -4.15
C ASN A 74 1.02 6.63 -5.67
N ALA A 75 0.81 5.41 -6.18
CA ALA A 75 0.86 5.13 -7.61
C ALA A 75 -0.22 5.90 -8.39
N THR A 76 -1.46 5.91 -7.89
CA THR A 76 -2.59 6.65 -8.48
C THR A 76 -2.37 8.16 -8.45
N ASP A 77 -1.82 8.70 -7.35
CA ASP A 77 -1.49 10.12 -7.22
C ASP A 77 -0.42 10.53 -8.24
N THR A 78 0.56 9.65 -8.47
CA THR A 78 1.62 9.91 -9.44
C THR A 78 1.13 9.77 -10.88
N TYR A 79 0.27 8.80 -11.17
CA TYR A 79 -0.48 8.71 -12.43
C TYR A 79 -1.25 10.01 -12.71
N SER A 80 -1.97 10.52 -11.72
CA SER A 80 -2.77 11.75 -11.84
C SER A 80 -1.89 12.98 -12.07
N TYR A 81 -0.76 13.07 -11.36
CA TYR A 81 0.25 14.10 -11.58
C TYR A 81 0.75 14.07 -13.03
N LEU A 82 1.21 12.91 -13.52
CA LEU A 82 1.73 12.78 -14.89
C LEU A 82 0.66 13.08 -15.94
N SER A 83 -0.57 12.65 -15.72
CA SER A 83 -1.72 12.96 -16.59
C SER A 83 -1.98 14.46 -16.65
N SER A 84 -1.88 15.17 -15.53
CA SER A 84 -2.00 16.64 -15.50
C SER A 84 -0.86 17.34 -16.25
N GLN A 85 0.38 16.85 -16.13
CA GLN A 85 1.52 17.37 -16.88
C GLN A 85 1.37 17.13 -18.38
N LEU A 86 0.79 16.00 -18.77
CA LEU A 86 0.53 15.69 -20.17
C LEU A 86 -0.47 16.66 -20.81
N LEU A 87 -1.50 17.06 -20.05
CA LEU A 87 -2.51 18.04 -20.50
C LEU A 87 -1.96 19.46 -20.62
N SER A 88 -1.04 19.86 -19.72
CA SER A 88 -0.43 21.19 -19.74
C SER A 88 0.76 21.31 -20.70
N CYS A 89 1.32 20.18 -21.15
CA CYS A 89 2.41 20.15 -22.12
C CYS A 89 1.92 20.68 -23.48
N SER A 90 2.31 21.90 -23.85
CA SER A 90 1.76 22.54 -25.05
C SER A 90 2.35 21.96 -26.34
N ASN A 91 3.68 21.84 -26.50
CA ASN A 91 4.27 21.67 -27.84
C ASN A 91 5.45 20.68 -28.02
N ASP A 92 5.86 19.89 -27.01
CA ASP A 92 6.91 18.88 -27.21
C ASP A 92 6.36 17.45 -27.30
N ALA A 93 6.27 16.92 -28.53
CA ALA A 93 5.80 15.56 -28.80
C ALA A 93 6.68 14.47 -28.16
N SER A 94 7.98 14.72 -27.97
CA SER A 94 8.89 13.77 -27.30
C SER A 94 8.55 13.66 -25.82
N THR A 95 8.47 14.81 -25.13
CA THR A 95 8.04 14.86 -23.73
C THR A 95 6.65 14.28 -23.53
N LYS A 96 5.66 14.60 -24.39
CA LYS A 96 4.31 14.00 -24.31
C LYS A 96 4.33 12.48 -24.35
N LYS A 97 5.12 11.88 -25.25
CA LYS A 97 5.24 10.42 -25.34
C LYS A 97 5.85 9.82 -24.07
N VAL A 98 6.86 10.47 -23.50
CA VAL A 98 7.49 10.01 -22.26
C VAL A 98 6.54 10.15 -21.07
N LEU A 99 5.85 11.29 -20.92
CA LEU A 99 4.85 11.49 -19.86
C LEU A 99 3.71 10.47 -19.95
N LYS A 100 3.21 10.18 -21.16
CA LYS A 100 2.17 9.16 -21.36
C LYS A 100 2.66 7.76 -21.00
N LEU A 101 3.87 7.39 -21.44
CA LEU A 101 4.47 6.11 -21.05
C LEU A 101 4.60 6.00 -19.53
N CYS A 102 5.09 7.05 -18.88
CA CYS A 102 5.20 7.09 -17.43
C CYS A 102 3.84 6.94 -16.76
N SER A 103 2.80 7.68 -17.19
CA SER A 103 1.47 7.54 -16.60
C SER A 103 0.97 6.09 -16.72
N ASP A 104 1.11 5.49 -17.90
CA ASP A 104 0.65 4.11 -18.12
C ASP A 104 1.41 3.11 -17.22
N LYS A 105 2.70 3.34 -16.96
CA LYS A 105 3.50 2.51 -16.03
C LYS A 105 3.08 2.65 -14.58
N TYR A 106 2.68 3.85 -14.13
CA TYR A 106 2.10 4.01 -12.79
C TYR A 106 0.71 3.39 -12.66
N SER A 107 -0.08 3.36 -13.74
CA SER A 107 -1.32 2.57 -13.78
C SER A 107 -1.03 1.08 -13.63
N TYR A 108 -0.04 0.54 -14.34
CA TYR A 108 0.35 -0.87 -14.18
C TYR A 108 0.95 -1.19 -12.81
N ALA A 109 1.64 -0.24 -12.19
CA ALA A 109 2.08 -0.37 -10.80
C ALA A 109 0.90 -0.50 -9.85
N TYR A 110 -0.16 0.30 -10.03
CA TYR A 110 -1.41 0.14 -9.28
C TYR A 110 -2.04 -1.25 -9.51
N ASP A 111 -2.16 -1.69 -10.77
CA ASP A 111 -2.78 -2.98 -11.10
C ASP A 111 -2.00 -4.16 -10.49
N ALA A 112 -0.67 -4.09 -10.50
CA ALA A 112 0.19 -5.08 -9.86
C ALA A 112 0.00 -5.09 -8.34
N LEU A 113 0.00 -3.92 -7.68
CA LEU A 113 -0.28 -3.84 -6.25
C LEU A 113 -1.69 -4.35 -5.90
N GLN A 114 -2.69 -4.05 -6.73
CA GLN A 114 -4.03 -4.58 -6.54
C GLN A 114 -4.05 -6.11 -6.65
N SER A 115 -3.26 -6.68 -7.56
CA SER A 115 -3.14 -8.12 -7.75
C SER A 115 -2.45 -8.82 -6.57
N SER A 116 -1.67 -8.12 -5.74
CA SER A 116 -1.09 -8.72 -4.54
C SER A 116 -2.11 -8.91 -3.40
N LEU A 117 -3.25 -8.21 -3.42
CA LEU A 117 -4.26 -8.29 -2.37
C LEU A 117 -4.95 -9.66 -2.26
N PRO A 118 -5.46 -10.28 -3.36
CA PRO A 118 -6.00 -11.64 -3.27
C PRO A 118 -4.94 -12.67 -2.83
N GLU A 119 -3.69 -12.51 -3.29
CA GLU A 119 -2.57 -13.38 -2.90
C GLU A 119 -2.27 -13.28 -1.40
N LEU A 120 -2.29 -12.07 -0.83
CA LEU A 120 -2.23 -11.89 0.64
C LEU A 120 -3.41 -12.57 1.33
N GLY A 121 -4.61 -12.50 0.75
CA GLY A 121 -5.82 -13.12 1.30
C GLY A 121 -5.77 -14.64 1.32
N SER A 122 -5.11 -15.27 0.35
CA SER A 122 -4.93 -16.73 0.22
C SER A 122 -3.60 -17.24 0.80
N ASP A 123 -2.88 -16.41 1.57
CA ASP A 123 -1.57 -16.72 2.13
C ASP A 123 -0.53 -17.16 1.08
N SER A 124 -0.67 -16.65 -0.15
CA SER A 124 0.24 -16.91 -1.28
C SER A 124 1.32 -15.83 -1.33
N PHE A 125 2.12 -15.73 -0.26
CA PHE A 125 3.01 -14.59 -0.02
C PHE A 125 4.11 -14.40 -1.07
N ASP A 126 4.63 -15.49 -1.65
CA ASP A 126 5.60 -15.40 -2.76
C ASP A 126 5.01 -14.67 -3.99
N TYR A 127 3.76 -14.95 -4.32
CA TYR A 127 3.05 -14.27 -5.41
C TYR A 127 2.71 -12.83 -5.06
N ALA A 128 2.34 -12.56 -3.80
CA ALA A 128 2.16 -11.19 -3.32
C ALA A 128 3.46 -10.37 -3.47
N SER A 129 4.61 -10.92 -3.06
CA SER A 129 5.92 -10.29 -3.22
C SER A 129 6.32 -10.08 -4.68
N LEU A 130 6.00 -11.04 -5.56
CA LEU A 130 6.21 -10.90 -7.00
C LEU A 130 5.47 -9.68 -7.56
N HIS A 131 4.19 -9.52 -7.20
CA HIS A 131 3.35 -8.41 -7.64
C HIS A 131 3.85 -7.05 -7.11
N VAL A 132 4.22 -6.96 -5.83
CA VAL A 132 4.79 -5.73 -5.25
C VAL A 132 6.14 -5.37 -5.89
N THR A 133 6.98 -6.36 -6.17
CA THR A 133 8.26 -6.16 -6.89
C THR A 133 8.01 -5.61 -8.29
N ALA A 134 7.07 -6.20 -9.04
CA ALA A 134 6.71 -5.72 -10.37
C ALA A 134 6.22 -4.26 -10.35
N ALA A 135 5.46 -3.86 -9.33
CA ALA A 135 5.01 -2.48 -9.17
C ALA A 135 6.18 -1.49 -9.03
N SER A 136 7.19 -1.84 -8.23
CA SER A 136 8.41 -1.07 -8.10
C SER A 136 9.17 -1.00 -9.45
N ASP A 137 9.28 -2.11 -10.16
CA ASP A 137 10.02 -2.17 -11.44
C ASP A 137 9.38 -1.37 -12.56
N TYR A 138 8.04 -1.23 -12.57
CA TYR A 138 7.38 -0.37 -13.55
C TYR A 138 7.82 1.09 -13.45
N THR A 139 8.22 1.57 -12.27
CA THR A 139 8.73 2.93 -12.10
C THR A 139 10.07 3.14 -12.84
N ASN A 140 10.97 2.13 -12.84
CA ASN A 140 12.25 2.18 -13.53
C ASN A 140 12.10 2.39 -15.06
N VAL A 141 11.00 1.90 -15.64
CA VAL A 141 10.72 2.11 -17.07
C VAL A 141 10.50 3.59 -17.37
N CYS A 142 9.86 4.33 -16.46
CA CYS A 142 9.67 5.78 -16.61
C CYS A 142 11.02 6.51 -16.58
N HIS A 143 11.86 6.25 -15.57
CA HIS A 143 13.19 6.82 -15.45
C HIS A 143 14.02 6.62 -16.74
N ASN A 144 14.05 5.38 -17.22
CA ASN A 144 14.81 5.02 -18.42
C ASN A 144 14.27 5.72 -19.68
N ALA A 145 12.96 5.94 -19.77
CA ALA A 145 12.33 6.60 -20.90
C ALA A 145 12.78 8.07 -21.08
N PHE A 146 13.20 8.76 -20.02
CA PHE A 146 13.82 10.09 -20.11
C PHE A 146 15.27 10.03 -20.60
N ARG A 147 16.02 9.01 -20.16
CA ARG A 147 17.46 8.85 -20.46
C ARG A 147 17.75 8.38 -21.88
N VAL A 148 16.95 7.47 -22.43
CA VAL A 148 17.20 6.86 -23.75
C VAL A 148 16.81 7.75 -24.95
N ARG A 149 16.32 8.97 -24.70
CA ARG A 149 15.98 9.93 -25.75
C ARG A 149 17.23 10.59 -26.33
N SER A 150 17.10 11.06 -27.57
CA SER A 150 18.14 11.83 -28.26
C SER A 150 17.55 13.14 -28.80
N PRO A 151 17.90 14.30 -28.22
CA PRO A 151 18.72 14.46 -27.00
C PRO A 151 18.01 13.88 -25.76
N ALA A 152 18.79 13.52 -24.74
CA ALA A 152 18.24 13.03 -23.48
C ALA A 152 17.39 14.11 -22.82
N LEU A 153 16.28 13.71 -22.21
CA LEU A 153 15.42 14.62 -21.44
C LEU A 153 15.89 14.63 -19.99
N ALA A 154 15.94 15.81 -19.38
CA ALA A 154 16.20 15.92 -17.94
C ALA A 154 15.06 15.24 -17.16
N TYR A 155 15.41 14.44 -16.15
CA TYR A 155 14.41 13.81 -15.30
C TYR A 155 13.83 14.84 -14.30
N PRO A 156 12.52 15.11 -14.29
CA PRO A 156 11.95 16.13 -13.41
C PRO A 156 12.12 15.77 -11.93
N ALA A 157 12.60 16.72 -11.11
CA ALA A 157 12.85 16.48 -9.69
C ALA A 157 11.59 16.05 -8.91
N GLU A 158 10.42 16.60 -9.25
CA GLU A 158 9.14 16.19 -8.65
C GLU A 158 8.79 14.73 -9.00
N LEU A 159 9.09 14.29 -10.22
CA LEU A 159 8.86 12.91 -10.63
C LEU A 159 9.85 11.95 -9.95
N ALA A 160 11.11 12.36 -9.79
CA ALA A 160 12.10 11.60 -9.03
C ALA A 160 11.67 11.37 -7.57
N ARG A 161 11.12 12.40 -6.89
CA ARG A 161 10.58 12.25 -5.52
C ARG A 161 9.42 11.25 -5.45
N ARG A 162 8.55 11.25 -6.46
CA ARG A 162 7.40 10.33 -6.54
C ARG A 162 7.81 8.90 -6.83
N GLU A 163 8.78 8.71 -7.72
CA GLU A 163 9.43 7.42 -7.99
C GLU A 163 10.04 6.84 -6.70
N ASP A 164 10.86 7.62 -6.00
CA ASP A 164 11.46 7.19 -4.74
C ASP A 164 10.41 6.87 -3.67
N ALA A 165 9.35 7.67 -3.57
CA ALA A 165 8.27 7.43 -2.63
C ALA A 165 7.59 6.07 -2.88
N LEU A 166 7.18 5.79 -4.12
CA LEU A 166 6.55 4.51 -4.45
C LEU A 166 7.50 3.33 -4.25
N ARG A 167 8.77 3.47 -4.65
CA ARG A 167 9.80 2.44 -4.46
C ARG A 167 10.01 2.12 -2.98
N HIS A 168 10.13 3.14 -2.13
CA HIS A 168 10.29 2.94 -0.69
C HIS A 168 9.04 2.34 -0.03
N LEU A 169 7.83 2.71 -0.47
CA LEU A 169 6.60 2.10 0.00
C LEU A 169 6.51 0.61 -0.40
N CYS A 170 6.92 0.26 -1.62
CA CYS A 170 7.01 -1.13 -2.08
C CYS A 170 8.05 -1.92 -1.26
N ASP A 171 9.24 -1.34 -1.02
CA ASP A 171 10.27 -1.94 -0.14
C ASP A 171 9.73 -2.22 1.27
N VAL A 172 8.91 -1.32 1.82
CA VAL A 172 8.27 -1.54 3.13
C VAL A 172 7.26 -2.67 3.04
N ALA A 173 6.37 -2.66 2.04
CA ALA A 173 5.38 -3.72 1.85
C ALA A 173 6.06 -5.09 1.74
N LEU A 174 7.11 -5.22 0.92
CA LEU A 174 7.93 -6.44 0.80
C LEU A 174 8.50 -6.87 2.15
N GLY A 175 9.11 -5.97 2.91
CA GLY A 175 9.64 -6.31 4.23
C GLY A 175 8.59 -6.80 5.23
N ILE A 176 7.32 -6.38 5.08
CA ILE A 176 6.22 -6.93 5.89
C ILE A 176 5.80 -8.31 5.37
N ILE A 177 5.75 -8.52 4.05
CA ILE A 177 5.41 -9.81 3.44
C ILE A 177 6.48 -10.86 3.76
N ASP A 178 7.77 -10.49 3.75
CA ASP A 178 8.89 -11.36 4.11
C ASP A 178 8.77 -11.90 5.55
N LEU A 179 8.16 -11.13 6.46
CA LEU A 179 7.86 -11.61 7.82
C LEU A 179 6.79 -12.69 7.84
N LEU A 180 5.86 -12.68 6.89
CA LEU A 180 4.81 -13.69 6.77
C LEU A 180 5.38 -14.97 6.16
N LEU A 181 6.25 -14.84 5.15
CA LEU A 181 7.00 -15.97 4.56
C LEU A 181 7.87 -16.69 5.60
N ALA A 182 8.48 -15.95 6.52
CA ALA A 182 9.32 -16.54 7.57
C ALA A 182 8.52 -17.27 8.68
N GLN A 183 7.19 -17.23 8.64
CA GLN A 183 6.30 -17.88 9.61
C GLN A 183 5.65 -19.16 9.07
N GLU A 184 5.82 -19.46 7.77
CA GLU A 184 5.46 -20.73 7.15
C GLU A 184 6.45 -21.85 7.52
#